data_AF-A0A2X2IWI9-F1
#
_entry.id   AF-A0A2X2IWI9-F1
#
_cell.length_a   1.000
_cell.length_b   1.000
_cell.length_c   1.000
_cell.angle_alpha   90.00
_cell.angle_beta   90.00
_cell.angle_gamma   90.00
#
_symmetry.space_group_name_H-M   'P 1'
#
loop_
_entity.id
_entity.type
_entity.pdbx_description
1 polymer ?
#
loop_
_entity_poly.entity_id
_entity_poly.type
_entity_poly.pdbx_seq_one_letter_code
_entity_poly.pdbx_strand_id
1 'polypeptide(L)'
;MKEYGNHPSFVLYCNGNEITGNFDFIEELTAEGRKADPRHLYSGSTARTRVKSDQYYVSQQTNKGAVKVYEGQPGTDWDKNAESDVDVPVISHESGQRCIYPNFDEIKKYANSPVEARNFEVFSDLLQKNGMLDQAKDFFRASGALTVLEYKAVIEALLRSGKSAGFQLLSMNDFPGQGYAPVGIFDPFWDSKGLVTAEKFREFCAPTVALLRYNKSSFFNTETFKGKAEVYNFSNSALENAKIKWWLTDTAGNVLKKGTLKKQTIANENVSPVGEFEISLKNIGTQKVTVHLAVNDSIKNSWDIWVYPKHQHLMQSTANVLYTDVYDDVAKRQLAQGKTVVLYPSPDQVKGRKSLFHNHFWNPIMFAWAPMTIGNLVHHKQAMFKDFLTSYHTDWQWWDILNHAKVIEMQHAPQQLRPFIQVIDSYDNNQKLGIGFEAKMNGGKLLVLALDTKNDMDNRPATQQLLYSIDNYVKSEKFSPQVAVEETFIQSFLEK
;
A
#
# COMPACT_ATOMS: atom_id res chain seq x y z
N MET A 1 -29.54 4.40 26.43
CA MET A 1 -30.77 3.68 26.05
C MET A 1 -31.98 4.59 25.85
N LYS A 2 -32.42 5.40 26.83
CA LYS A 2 -33.61 6.27 26.66
C LYS A 2 -33.56 7.21 25.45
N GLU A 3 -32.42 7.87 25.24
CA GLU A 3 -32.23 8.85 24.15
C GLU A 3 -32.13 8.17 22.78
N TYR A 4 -31.18 7.23 22.62
CA TYR A 4 -30.80 6.68 21.31
C TYR A 4 -31.32 5.27 21.01
N GLY A 5 -31.76 4.51 22.02
CA GLY A 5 -32.13 3.09 21.87
C GLY A 5 -33.41 2.85 21.08
N ASN A 6 -34.22 3.89 20.85
CA ASN A 6 -35.40 3.79 19.97
C ASN A 6 -35.06 4.08 18.50
N HIS A 7 -33.84 4.51 18.19
CA HIS A 7 -33.45 4.84 16.82
C HIS A 7 -33.18 3.55 16.03
N PRO A 8 -33.78 3.35 14.84
CA PRO A 8 -33.69 2.09 14.09
C PRO A 8 -32.27 1.74 13.61
N SER A 9 -31.37 2.72 13.54
CA SER A 9 -29.95 2.46 13.23
C SER A 9 -29.15 1.94 14.44
N PHE A 10 -29.70 2.03 15.65
CA PHE A 10 -29.04 1.56 16.86
C PHE A 10 -29.28 0.05 17.00
N VAL A 11 -28.39 -0.76 16.44
CA VAL A 11 -28.53 -2.23 16.39
C VAL A 11 -27.50 -2.96 17.25
N LEU A 12 -26.34 -2.36 17.47
CA LEU A 12 -25.20 -2.93 18.19
C LEU A 12 -24.79 -1.98 19.33
N TYR A 13 -24.66 -2.51 20.55
CA TYR A 13 -24.16 -1.79 21.73
C TYR A 13 -22.86 -2.44 22.23
N CYS A 14 -21.82 -1.64 22.42
CA CYS A 14 -20.59 -2.05 23.09
C CYS A 14 -20.27 -1.10 24.25
N ASN A 15 -19.86 -1.61 25.43
CA ASN A 15 -19.62 -0.73 26.59
C ASN A 15 -18.47 0.25 26.39
N GLY A 16 -17.52 -0.05 25.48
CA GLY A 16 -16.42 0.86 25.24
C GLY A 16 -15.33 0.31 24.32
N ASN A 17 -14.41 1.22 24.00
CA ASN A 17 -13.26 0.95 23.16
C ASN A 17 -12.09 0.44 23.99
N GLU A 18 -11.56 -0.73 23.62
CA GLU A 18 -10.33 -1.29 24.18
C GLU A 18 -10.23 -1.26 25.73
N ILE A 19 -11.32 -1.60 26.42
CA ILE A 19 -11.44 -1.49 27.88
C ILE A 19 -10.35 -2.28 28.60
N THR A 20 -9.79 -1.68 29.64
CA THR A 20 -8.92 -2.35 30.62
C THR A 20 -9.54 -2.26 32.02
N GLY A 21 -9.12 -3.13 32.94
CA GLY A 21 -9.62 -3.14 34.32
C GLY A 21 -10.49 -4.35 34.65
N ASN A 22 -11.57 -4.13 35.42
CA ASN A 22 -12.40 -5.20 35.98
C ASN A 22 -13.43 -5.74 34.98
N PHE A 23 -13.17 -6.90 34.40
CA PHE A 23 -14.07 -7.54 33.43
C PHE A 23 -15.28 -8.23 34.06
N ASP A 24 -15.32 -8.47 35.38
CA ASP A 24 -16.53 -8.95 36.05
C ASP A 24 -17.62 -7.86 36.03
N PHE A 25 -17.22 -6.60 36.21
CA PHE A 25 -18.14 -5.47 36.07
C PHE A 25 -18.60 -5.26 34.62
N ILE A 26 -17.72 -5.47 33.64
CA ILE A 26 -18.11 -5.40 32.22
C ILE A 26 -19.08 -6.54 31.86
N GLU A 27 -18.87 -7.75 32.37
CA GLU A 27 -19.83 -8.85 32.24
C GLU A 27 -21.18 -8.50 32.87
N GLU A 28 -21.19 -8.02 34.12
CA GLU A 28 -22.40 -7.60 34.83
C GLU A 28 -23.17 -6.54 34.01
N LEU A 29 -22.49 -5.46 33.61
CA LEU A 29 -23.07 -4.37 32.82
C LEU A 29 -23.63 -4.86 31.48
N THR A 30 -22.92 -5.76 30.80
CA THR A 30 -23.36 -6.34 29.52
C THR A 30 -24.59 -7.23 29.73
N ALA A 31 -24.58 -8.08 30.75
CA ALA A 31 -25.68 -8.97 31.09
C ALA A 31 -26.94 -8.19 31.50
N GLU A 32 -26.79 -7.11 32.27
CA GLU A 32 -27.88 -6.22 32.68
C GLU A 32 -28.46 -5.45 31.51
N GLY A 33 -27.61 -4.88 30.64
CA GLY A 33 -28.05 -4.18 29.43
C GLY A 33 -28.94 -5.06 28.55
N ARG A 34 -28.50 -6.31 28.32
CA ARG A 34 -29.27 -7.32 27.57
C ARG A 34 -30.64 -7.60 28.18
N LYS A 35 -30.73 -7.71 29.51
CA LYS A 35 -32.00 -7.95 30.21
C LYS A 35 -32.92 -6.74 30.19
N ALA A 36 -32.35 -5.55 30.34
CA ALA A 36 -33.09 -4.30 30.42
C ALA A 36 -33.66 -3.87 29.06
N ASP A 37 -32.95 -4.12 27.96
CA ASP A 37 -33.38 -3.77 26.62
C ASP A 37 -32.91 -4.82 25.58
N PRO A 38 -33.71 -5.86 25.32
CA PRO A 38 -33.34 -6.98 24.45
C PRO A 38 -33.45 -6.67 22.95
N ARG A 39 -33.73 -5.42 22.55
CA ARG A 39 -33.89 -5.03 21.14
C ARG A 39 -32.57 -4.95 20.36
N HIS A 40 -31.45 -4.88 21.07
CA HIS A 40 -30.11 -4.69 20.50
C HIS A 40 -29.20 -5.87 20.82
N LEU A 41 -28.12 -6.04 20.04
CA LEU A 41 -27.06 -6.98 20.38
C LEU A 41 -25.99 -6.28 21.23
N TYR A 42 -25.44 -6.99 22.20
CA TYR A 42 -24.49 -6.44 23.17
C TYR A 42 -23.11 -7.10 23.07
N SER A 43 -22.08 -6.30 23.32
CA SER A 43 -20.68 -6.72 23.46
C SER A 43 -20.00 -5.96 24.60
N GLY A 44 -19.12 -6.65 25.33
CA GLY A 44 -18.44 -6.15 26.52
C GLY A 44 -17.44 -5.04 26.21
N SER A 45 -16.56 -5.29 25.24
CA SER A 45 -15.49 -4.37 24.84
C SER A 45 -15.06 -4.66 23.40
N THR A 46 -14.58 -3.63 22.69
CA THR A 46 -13.79 -3.87 21.48
C THR A 46 -12.38 -4.36 21.83
N ALA A 47 -11.76 -5.16 20.94
CA ALA A 47 -10.33 -5.55 20.90
C ALA A 47 -9.68 -6.15 22.16
N ARG A 48 -10.47 -6.50 23.18
CA ARG A 48 -9.98 -6.96 24.49
C ARG A 48 -10.72 -8.21 24.92
N THR A 49 -10.63 -8.54 26.20
CA THR A 49 -11.22 -9.74 26.79
C THR A 49 -12.71 -9.81 26.48
N ARG A 50 -13.11 -10.95 25.91
CA ARG A 50 -14.51 -11.29 25.68
C ARG A 50 -15.19 -11.60 27.01
N VAL A 51 -16.43 -11.14 27.18
CA VAL A 51 -17.24 -11.49 28.35
C VAL A 51 -18.29 -12.54 27.96
N LYS A 52 -18.81 -13.29 28.94
CA LYS A 52 -19.75 -14.40 28.70
C LYS A 52 -21.04 -13.93 28.03
N SER A 53 -21.43 -12.69 28.29
CA SER A 53 -22.65 -12.08 27.78
C SER A 53 -22.54 -11.52 26.37
N ASP A 54 -21.41 -11.64 25.69
CA ASP A 54 -21.23 -11.16 24.31
C ASP A 54 -22.11 -11.91 23.31
N GLN A 55 -22.92 -11.16 22.54
CA GLN A 55 -23.73 -11.67 21.42
C GLN A 55 -23.06 -11.48 20.06
N TYR A 56 -22.03 -10.65 20.01
CA TYR A 56 -21.15 -10.43 18.87
C TYR A 56 -19.79 -9.96 19.39
N TYR A 57 -18.77 -10.04 18.55
CA TYR A 57 -17.41 -9.72 18.96
C TYR A 57 -16.76 -8.74 17.98
N VAL A 58 -16.43 -7.55 18.47
CA VAL A 58 -15.68 -6.54 17.71
C VAL A 58 -14.23 -6.63 18.14
N SER A 59 -13.36 -7.16 17.30
CA SER A 59 -11.99 -7.42 17.75
C SER A 59 -10.92 -7.36 16.69
N GLN A 60 -9.70 -7.22 17.17
CA GLN A 60 -8.49 -7.40 16.38
C GLN A 60 -8.07 -8.88 16.32
N GLN A 61 -8.44 -9.67 17.33
CA GLN A 61 -8.02 -11.06 17.51
C GLN A 61 -9.08 -11.91 18.24
N THR A 62 -9.25 -13.14 17.78
CA THR A 62 -10.02 -14.20 18.44
C THR A 62 -9.09 -15.23 19.07
N ASN A 63 -9.68 -16.22 19.76
CA ASN A 63 -8.97 -17.41 20.21
C ASN A 63 -8.44 -18.29 19.05
N LYS A 64 -8.86 -18.03 17.81
CA LYS A 64 -8.38 -18.72 16.60
C LYS A 64 -7.33 -17.92 15.82
N GLY A 65 -7.08 -16.66 16.17
CA GLY A 65 -6.03 -15.84 15.55
C GLY A 65 -6.48 -14.41 15.23
N ALA A 66 -5.65 -13.68 14.50
CA ALA A 66 -5.91 -12.29 14.12
C ALA A 66 -6.99 -12.20 13.04
N VAL A 67 -8.12 -11.55 13.35
CA VAL A 67 -9.22 -11.23 12.42
C VAL A 67 -9.06 -9.86 11.78
N LYS A 68 -8.17 -9.03 12.34
CA LYS A 68 -7.79 -7.74 11.77
C LYS A 68 -6.95 -7.92 10.52
N VAL A 69 -7.17 -7.02 9.57
CA VAL A 69 -6.32 -6.87 8.39
C VAL A 69 -5.74 -5.46 8.39
N TYR A 70 -4.43 -5.35 8.62
CA TYR A 70 -3.71 -4.08 8.70
C TYR A 70 -3.18 -3.59 7.35
N GLU A 71 -2.85 -4.53 6.47
CA GLU A 71 -2.05 -4.30 5.25
C GLU A 71 -2.57 -5.16 4.11
N GLY A 72 -2.51 -4.62 2.89
CA GLY A 72 -2.75 -5.40 1.68
C GLY A 72 -1.54 -6.28 1.34
N GLN A 73 -1.75 -7.24 0.43
CA GLN A 73 -0.70 -8.11 -0.08
C GLN A 73 -0.74 -8.08 -1.61
N PRO A 74 0.39 -8.39 -2.30
CA PRO A 74 0.43 -8.40 -3.76
C PRO A 74 -0.34 -9.58 -4.38
N GLY A 75 -1.02 -10.40 -3.58
CA GLY A 75 -1.97 -11.42 -4.00
C GLY A 75 -3.21 -11.39 -3.12
N THR A 76 -4.30 -11.99 -3.59
CA THR A 76 -5.62 -11.96 -2.97
C THR A 76 -6.15 -13.34 -2.59
N ASP A 77 -5.41 -14.42 -2.86
CA ASP A 77 -5.81 -15.81 -2.53
C ASP A 77 -5.61 -16.15 -1.04
N TRP A 78 -6.27 -15.38 -0.18
CA TRP A 78 -6.30 -15.54 1.27
C TRP A 78 -7.51 -14.82 1.88
N ASP A 79 -7.87 -15.19 3.11
CA ASP A 79 -8.97 -14.61 3.89
C ASP A 79 -8.76 -14.80 5.40
N LYS A 80 -9.78 -14.49 6.20
CA LYS A 80 -9.84 -14.61 7.67
C LYS A 80 -10.94 -15.56 8.14
N ASN A 81 -11.32 -16.55 7.32
CA ASN A 81 -12.39 -17.46 7.67
C ASN A 81 -12.05 -18.30 8.91
N ALA A 82 -10.82 -18.82 8.99
CA ALA A 82 -10.40 -19.66 10.11
C ALA A 82 -10.42 -18.88 11.44
N GLU A 83 -9.91 -17.64 11.44
CA GLU A 83 -9.84 -16.79 12.62
C GLU A 83 -11.21 -16.23 13.03
N SER A 84 -12.13 -16.03 12.08
CA SER A 84 -13.48 -15.49 12.34
C SER A 84 -14.49 -16.55 12.77
N ASP A 85 -14.16 -17.84 12.62
CA ASP A 85 -15.03 -18.98 12.92
C ASP A 85 -15.20 -19.24 14.42
N VAL A 86 -15.79 -18.32 15.16
CA VAL A 86 -16.06 -18.48 16.59
C VAL A 86 -17.57 -18.58 16.85
N ASP A 87 -17.94 -18.76 18.12
CA ASP A 87 -19.32 -19.02 18.57
C ASP A 87 -20.26 -17.80 18.49
N VAL A 88 -19.74 -16.63 18.09
CA VAL A 88 -20.50 -15.41 17.86
C VAL A 88 -20.02 -14.69 16.59
N PRO A 89 -20.86 -13.86 15.93
CA PRO A 89 -20.44 -13.06 14.78
C PRO A 89 -19.26 -12.14 15.11
N VAL A 90 -18.22 -12.16 14.27
CA VAL A 90 -17.01 -11.35 14.46
C VAL A 90 -16.97 -10.17 13.51
N ILE A 91 -16.75 -8.97 14.04
CA ILE A 91 -16.50 -7.75 13.29
C ILE A 91 -15.03 -7.39 13.48
N SER A 92 -14.30 -7.30 12.37
CA SER A 92 -12.90 -6.91 12.37
C SER A 92 -12.75 -5.44 12.78
N HIS A 93 -12.09 -5.19 13.91
CA HIS A 93 -11.98 -3.86 14.51
C HIS A 93 -10.79 -3.08 13.94
N GLU A 94 -11.04 -1.83 13.55
CA GLU A 94 -10.03 -0.86 13.11
C GLU A 94 -9.13 -1.31 11.94
N SER A 95 -9.70 -2.02 10.97
CA SER A 95 -8.94 -2.46 9.80
C SER A 95 -8.49 -1.28 8.94
N GLY A 96 -7.32 -1.40 8.30
CA GLY A 96 -6.77 -0.36 7.44
C GLY A 96 -6.44 0.94 8.20
N GLN A 97 -5.18 1.12 8.58
CA GLN A 97 -4.70 2.25 9.40
C GLN A 97 -3.39 2.82 8.82
N ARG A 98 -3.39 3.16 7.53
CA ARG A 98 -2.20 3.59 6.80
C ARG A 98 -2.19 5.10 6.61
N CYS A 99 -1.15 5.76 7.13
CA CYS A 99 -1.03 7.21 7.08
C CYS A 99 -0.92 7.72 5.64
N ILE A 100 -1.48 8.89 5.41
CA ILE A 100 -1.27 9.72 4.24
C ILE A 100 -0.42 10.92 4.66
N TYR A 101 0.54 11.33 3.85
CA TYR A 101 1.35 12.51 4.15
C TYR A 101 0.46 13.77 4.21
N PRO A 102 0.58 14.66 5.22
CA PRO A 102 -0.32 15.80 5.40
C PRO A 102 -0.42 16.71 4.17
N ASN A 103 -1.64 17.16 3.87
CA ASN A 103 -1.89 18.13 2.82
C ASN A 103 -1.88 19.55 3.40
N PHE A 104 -0.78 20.27 3.24
CA PHE A 104 -0.64 21.62 3.79
C PHE A 104 -1.63 22.64 3.21
N ASP A 105 -2.28 22.36 2.07
CA ASP A 105 -3.40 23.19 1.56
C ASP A 105 -4.57 23.25 2.56
N GLU A 106 -4.68 22.32 3.51
CA GLU A 106 -5.72 22.30 4.54
C GLU A 106 -5.53 23.36 5.62
N ILE A 107 -4.33 23.94 5.79
CA ILE A 107 -4.09 25.03 6.76
C ILE A 107 -5.11 26.17 6.58
N LYS A 108 -5.43 26.51 5.31
CA LYS A 108 -6.40 27.57 4.99
C LYS A 108 -7.82 27.30 5.51
N LYS A 109 -8.18 26.03 5.74
CA LYS A 109 -9.51 25.65 6.26
C LYS A 109 -9.67 26.04 7.73
N TYR A 110 -8.57 26.19 8.46
CA TYR A 110 -8.58 26.58 9.87
C TYR A 110 -8.73 28.10 10.07
N ALA A 111 -8.71 28.92 9.01
CA ALA A 111 -8.80 30.38 9.12
C ALA A 111 -10.08 30.87 9.84
N ASN A 112 -11.18 30.11 9.78
CA ASN A 112 -12.44 30.41 10.46
C ASN A 112 -12.84 29.33 11.49
N SER A 113 -11.86 28.58 11.98
CA SER A 113 -12.06 27.49 12.96
C SER A 113 -11.78 27.98 14.39
N PRO A 114 -12.43 27.42 15.43
CA PRO A 114 -12.07 27.68 16.82
C PRO A 114 -10.68 27.12 17.21
N VAL A 115 -10.03 26.36 16.31
CA VAL A 115 -8.70 25.77 16.50
C VAL A 115 -7.79 26.07 15.31
N GLU A 116 -6.47 26.03 15.52
CA GLU A 116 -5.45 26.33 14.51
C GLU A 116 -4.68 25.07 14.08
N ALA A 117 -4.17 25.05 12.84
CA ALA A 117 -3.40 23.93 12.27
C ALA A 117 -1.90 23.97 12.65
N ARG A 118 -1.57 24.25 13.91
CA ARG A 118 -0.18 24.48 14.36
C ARG A 118 0.80 23.37 14.00
N ASN A 119 0.33 22.12 14.05
CA ASN A 119 1.10 20.95 13.63
C ASN A 119 1.49 21.03 12.14
N PHE A 120 0.57 21.40 11.24
CA PHE A 120 0.83 21.49 9.81
C PHE A 120 1.82 22.62 9.49
N GLU A 121 1.73 23.74 10.19
CA GLU A 121 2.69 24.85 10.07
C GLU A 121 4.11 24.36 10.40
N VAL A 122 4.28 23.65 11.52
CA VAL A 122 5.57 23.07 11.94
C VAL A 122 6.09 22.06 10.91
N PHE A 123 5.23 21.16 10.42
CA PHE A 123 5.64 20.17 9.42
C PHE A 123 6.05 20.82 8.10
N SER A 124 5.32 21.86 7.67
CA SER A 124 5.63 22.64 6.46
C SER A 124 6.97 23.36 6.57
N ASP A 125 7.22 24.06 7.68
CA ASP A 125 8.48 24.76 7.93
C ASP A 125 9.66 23.79 7.98
N LEU A 126 9.47 22.62 8.61
CA LEU A 126 10.50 21.58 8.67
C LEU A 126 10.81 21.00 7.28
N LEU A 127 9.78 20.75 6.46
CA LEU A 127 9.95 20.29 5.09
C LEU A 127 10.68 21.33 4.23
N GLN A 128 10.40 22.61 4.44
CA GLN A 128 11.11 23.71 3.79
C GLN A 128 12.57 23.76 4.19
N LYS A 129 12.87 23.62 5.50
CA LYS A 129 14.24 23.56 6.02
C LYS A 129 15.04 22.39 5.42
N ASN A 130 14.38 21.26 5.21
CA ASN A 130 14.98 20.08 4.55
C ASN A 130 14.96 20.19 3.01
N GLY A 131 14.51 21.33 2.46
CA GLY A 131 14.59 21.66 1.05
C GLY A 131 13.64 20.86 0.17
N MET A 132 12.47 20.45 0.67
CA MET A 132 11.52 19.62 -0.07
C MET A 132 10.07 20.17 -0.07
N LEU A 133 9.85 21.43 0.33
CA LEU A 133 8.50 22.01 0.37
C LEU A 133 7.81 21.98 -1.00
N ASP A 134 8.59 22.09 -2.08
CA ASP A 134 8.15 21.93 -3.46
C ASP A 134 7.52 20.56 -3.76
N GLN A 135 7.84 19.54 -2.96
CA GLN A 135 7.36 18.16 -3.12
C GLN A 135 6.17 17.81 -2.21
N ALA A 136 5.73 18.71 -1.32
CA ALA A 136 4.71 18.42 -0.31
C ALA A 136 3.42 17.83 -0.91
N LYS A 137 2.92 18.45 -1.99
CA LYS A 137 1.72 17.99 -2.69
C LYS A 137 1.93 16.63 -3.37
N ASP A 138 3.12 16.38 -3.89
CA ASP A 138 3.45 15.10 -4.50
C ASP A 138 3.59 14.00 -3.45
N PHE A 139 4.10 14.31 -2.24
CA PHE A 139 4.13 13.38 -1.12
C PHE A 139 2.71 13.00 -0.65
N PHE A 140 1.82 13.98 -0.48
CA PHE A 140 0.41 13.75 -0.19
C PHE A 140 -0.24 12.85 -1.25
N ARG A 141 -0.05 13.16 -2.53
CA ARG A 141 -0.64 12.37 -3.62
C ARG A 141 -0.08 10.96 -3.70
N ALA A 142 1.23 10.80 -3.56
CA ALA A 142 1.89 9.50 -3.70
C ALA A 142 1.54 8.56 -2.54
N SER A 143 1.65 9.05 -1.31
CA SER A 143 1.23 8.29 -0.12
C SER A 143 -0.28 8.01 -0.12
N GLY A 144 -1.10 8.98 -0.55
CA GLY A 144 -2.54 8.83 -0.66
C GLY A 144 -2.98 7.77 -1.69
N ALA A 145 -2.34 7.74 -2.86
CA ALA A 145 -2.61 6.72 -3.87
C ALA A 145 -2.29 5.30 -3.36
N LEU A 146 -1.19 5.15 -2.60
CA LEU A 146 -0.84 3.89 -1.95
C LEU A 146 -1.86 3.52 -0.87
N THR A 147 -2.29 4.45 -0.01
CA THR A 147 -3.32 4.15 1.01
C THR A 147 -4.64 3.69 0.37
N VAL A 148 -5.08 4.29 -0.74
CA VAL A 148 -6.28 3.84 -1.47
C VAL A 148 -6.11 2.41 -2.02
N LEU A 149 -4.94 2.09 -2.57
CA LEU A 149 -4.59 0.75 -3.02
C LEU A 149 -4.66 -0.26 -1.86
N GLU A 150 -4.08 0.08 -0.71
CA GLU A 150 -4.09 -0.77 0.48
C GLU A 150 -5.50 -0.94 1.04
N TYR A 151 -6.31 0.12 1.11
CA TYR A 151 -7.69 0.07 1.58
C TYR A 151 -8.54 -0.88 0.74
N LYS A 152 -8.41 -0.83 -0.60
CA LYS A 152 -9.05 -1.81 -1.48
C LYS A 152 -8.64 -3.24 -1.11
N ALA A 153 -7.34 -3.52 -0.97
CA ALA A 153 -6.86 -4.85 -0.65
C ALA A 153 -7.32 -5.36 0.74
N VAL A 154 -7.27 -4.49 1.75
CA VAL A 154 -7.71 -4.78 3.12
C VAL A 154 -9.21 -5.10 3.14
N ILE A 155 -10.03 -4.23 2.55
CA ILE A 155 -11.49 -4.39 2.53
C ILE A 155 -11.86 -5.66 1.77
N GLU A 156 -11.29 -5.88 0.58
CA GLU A 156 -11.62 -7.08 -0.20
C GLU A 156 -11.22 -8.38 0.52
N ALA A 157 -10.14 -8.40 1.31
CA ALA A 157 -9.78 -9.56 2.13
C ALA A 157 -10.82 -9.84 3.21
N LEU A 158 -11.33 -8.78 3.85
CA LEU A 158 -12.39 -8.88 4.85
C LEU A 158 -13.72 -9.30 4.21
N LEU A 159 -14.05 -8.80 3.01
CA LEU A 159 -15.23 -9.23 2.25
C LEU A 159 -15.11 -10.67 1.73
N ARG A 160 -13.91 -11.16 1.40
CA ARG A 160 -13.67 -12.58 1.06
C ARG A 160 -13.85 -13.53 2.25
N SER A 161 -13.82 -13.00 3.48
CA SER A 161 -13.94 -13.77 4.70
C SER A 161 -15.41 -14.05 5.02
N GLY A 162 -16.02 -15.02 4.33
CA GLY A 162 -17.44 -15.37 4.48
C GLY A 162 -17.90 -15.79 5.88
N LYS A 163 -16.98 -16.13 6.80
CA LYS A 163 -17.28 -16.37 8.23
C LYS A 163 -17.16 -15.12 9.12
N SER A 164 -16.72 -13.99 8.56
CA SER A 164 -16.71 -12.69 9.23
C SER A 164 -18.07 -12.00 9.07
N ALA A 165 -18.49 -11.29 10.11
CA ALA A 165 -19.73 -10.52 10.13
C ALA A 165 -19.54 -9.06 9.64
N GLY A 166 -18.30 -8.63 9.42
CA GLY A 166 -17.99 -7.32 8.86
C GLY A 166 -16.67 -6.74 9.35
N PHE A 167 -16.50 -5.44 9.12
CA PHE A 167 -15.32 -4.71 9.55
C PHE A 167 -15.65 -3.25 9.88
N GLN A 168 -14.76 -2.63 10.65
CA GLN A 168 -14.74 -1.20 10.92
C GLN A 168 -13.39 -0.66 10.44
N LEU A 169 -13.40 0.34 9.57
CA LEU A 169 -12.16 1.05 9.23
C LEU A 169 -11.75 1.98 10.37
N LEU A 170 -10.45 2.23 10.54
CA LEU A 170 -9.97 3.30 11.42
C LEU A 170 -9.08 4.27 10.61
N SER A 171 -9.61 5.39 10.14
CA SER A 171 -11.02 5.82 10.10
C SER A 171 -11.36 6.26 8.68
N MET A 172 -12.61 6.62 8.41
CA MET A 172 -12.97 7.23 7.12
C MET A 172 -12.45 8.67 7.00
N ASN A 173 -12.39 9.40 8.11
CA ASN A 173 -11.86 10.76 8.21
C ASN A 173 -10.56 10.81 9.02
N ASP A 174 -9.76 11.83 8.78
CA ASP A 174 -8.58 12.10 9.61
C ASP A 174 -8.96 12.47 11.03
N PHE A 175 -8.17 11.98 11.99
CA PHE A 175 -8.35 12.27 13.40
C PHE A 175 -7.33 13.32 13.85
N PRO A 176 -7.77 14.53 14.27
CA PRO A 176 -6.86 15.61 14.65
C PRO A 176 -6.18 15.41 16.02
N GLY A 177 -6.63 14.44 16.83
CA GLY A 177 -6.02 14.13 18.12
C GLY A 177 -4.70 13.36 17.99
N GLN A 178 -4.04 13.11 19.13
CA GLN A 178 -2.82 12.29 19.22
C GLN A 178 -1.67 12.74 18.29
N GLY A 179 -1.54 14.05 18.05
CA GLY A 179 -0.50 14.60 17.18
C GLY A 179 -0.88 14.76 15.70
N TYR A 180 -2.00 14.15 15.27
CA TYR A 180 -2.57 14.05 13.91
C TYR A 180 -2.46 12.64 13.33
N ALA A 181 -3.60 11.99 13.08
CA ALA A 181 -3.68 10.68 12.44
C ALA A 181 -4.31 10.79 11.04
N PRO A 182 -3.51 10.93 9.97
CA PRO A 182 -3.97 11.14 8.60
C PRO A 182 -4.33 9.84 7.87
N VAL A 183 -5.18 9.01 8.47
CA VAL A 183 -5.55 7.70 7.90
C VAL A 183 -6.76 7.76 6.98
N GLY A 184 -7.58 8.82 7.08
CA GLY A 184 -8.86 8.90 6.39
C GLY A 184 -8.75 9.19 4.90
N ILE A 185 -9.78 8.81 4.15
CA ILE A 185 -10.02 9.29 2.77
C ILE A 185 -10.70 10.68 2.75
N PHE A 186 -11.24 11.09 3.89
CA PHE A 186 -11.70 12.44 4.18
C PHE A 186 -10.73 13.15 5.13
N ASP A 187 -10.65 14.46 5.03
CA ASP A 187 -9.89 15.28 5.97
C ASP A 187 -10.68 15.51 7.29
N PRO A 188 -10.13 16.24 8.28
CA PRO A 188 -10.83 16.48 9.55
C PRO A 188 -12.16 17.25 9.43
N PHE A 189 -12.42 17.90 8.30
CA PHE A 189 -13.63 18.65 7.99
C PHE A 189 -14.64 17.83 7.17
N TRP A 190 -14.38 16.53 6.98
CA TRP A 190 -15.18 15.62 6.16
C TRP A 190 -15.16 15.94 4.65
N ASP A 191 -14.24 16.80 4.21
CA ASP A 191 -14.06 17.04 2.79
C ASP A 191 -13.27 15.90 2.16
N SER A 192 -13.62 15.53 0.93
CA SER A 192 -12.86 14.54 0.18
C SER A 192 -11.44 15.03 -0.06
N LYS A 193 -10.45 14.14 0.22
CA LYS A 193 -9.05 14.37 -0.15
C LYS A 193 -8.78 14.30 -1.65
N GLY A 194 -9.79 13.94 -2.46
CA GLY A 194 -9.67 13.82 -3.91
C GLY A 194 -8.83 12.63 -4.38
N LEU A 195 -8.56 11.65 -3.50
CA LEU A 195 -7.74 10.48 -3.79
C LEU A 195 -8.52 9.35 -4.48
N VAL A 196 -9.83 9.29 -4.25
CA VAL A 196 -10.73 8.28 -4.83
C VAL A 196 -12.15 8.82 -4.91
N THR A 197 -12.86 8.51 -5.99
CA THR A 197 -14.29 8.84 -6.16
C THR A 197 -15.17 7.85 -5.39
N ALA A 198 -16.37 8.26 -4.99
CA ALA A 198 -17.33 7.37 -4.35
C ALA A 198 -17.67 6.15 -5.23
N GLU A 199 -17.78 6.34 -6.55
CA GLU A 199 -18.04 5.28 -7.53
C GLU A 199 -16.98 4.19 -7.46
N LYS A 200 -15.70 4.61 -7.53
CA LYS A 200 -14.57 3.69 -7.46
C LYS A 200 -14.43 3.01 -6.09
N PHE A 201 -14.73 3.72 -4.99
CA PHE A 201 -14.71 3.12 -3.65
C PHE A 201 -15.77 2.04 -3.50
N ARG A 202 -16.98 2.25 -4.06
CA ARG A 202 -18.06 1.26 -4.04
C ARG A 202 -17.73 -0.01 -4.82
N GLU A 203 -16.83 0.02 -5.80
CA GLU A 203 -16.41 -1.20 -6.52
C GLU A 203 -15.79 -2.26 -5.60
N PHE A 204 -15.24 -1.85 -4.45
CA PHE A 204 -14.66 -2.76 -3.44
C PHE A 204 -15.32 -2.65 -2.06
N CYS A 205 -16.31 -1.77 -1.87
CA CYS A 205 -16.99 -1.57 -0.59
C CYS A 205 -18.48 -1.23 -0.81
N ALA A 206 -19.27 -2.22 -1.21
CA ALA A 206 -20.71 -2.11 -1.44
C ALA A 206 -21.45 -3.38 -0.95
N PRO A 207 -22.79 -3.38 -0.87
CA PRO A 207 -23.57 -4.57 -0.49
C PRO A 207 -23.36 -5.77 -1.42
N THR A 208 -22.93 -5.54 -2.65
CA THR A 208 -22.51 -6.58 -3.59
C THR A 208 -21.21 -6.19 -4.26
N VAL A 209 -20.19 -7.04 -4.18
CA VAL A 209 -18.84 -6.78 -4.70
C VAL A 209 -18.34 -8.00 -5.46
N ALA A 210 -17.81 -7.76 -6.66
CA ALA A 210 -17.07 -8.77 -7.42
C ALA A 210 -15.65 -8.90 -6.83
N LEU A 211 -15.25 -10.11 -6.50
CA LEU A 211 -13.98 -10.43 -5.86
C LEU A 211 -13.18 -11.39 -6.76
N LEU A 212 -11.87 -11.31 -6.68
CA LEU A 212 -10.96 -12.17 -7.45
C LEU A 212 -9.83 -12.63 -6.55
N ARG A 213 -9.61 -13.95 -6.50
CA ARG A 213 -8.44 -14.57 -5.87
C ARG A 213 -7.37 -14.88 -6.91
N TYR A 214 -6.15 -14.44 -6.64
CA TYR A 214 -4.95 -14.76 -7.41
C TYR A 214 -3.69 -14.67 -6.52
N ASN A 215 -2.59 -15.29 -6.94
CA ASN A 215 -1.44 -15.56 -6.07
C ASN A 215 -0.42 -14.41 -5.96
N LYS A 216 -0.19 -13.63 -7.03
CA LYS A 216 0.79 -12.54 -7.07
C LYS A 216 0.41 -11.50 -8.13
N SER A 217 0.96 -10.29 -8.05
CA SER A 217 0.65 -9.21 -9.00
C SER A 217 1.75 -8.98 -10.05
N SER A 218 2.93 -9.58 -9.90
CA SER A 218 4.01 -9.47 -10.89
C SER A 218 4.34 -10.85 -11.48
N PHE A 219 4.35 -10.94 -12.80
CA PHE A 219 4.51 -12.18 -13.55
C PHE A 219 5.58 -12.05 -14.62
N PHE A 220 6.25 -13.16 -14.93
CA PHE A 220 6.91 -13.32 -16.21
C PHE A 220 5.87 -13.58 -17.32
N ASN A 221 6.17 -13.12 -18.53
CA ASN A 221 5.33 -13.34 -19.71
C ASN A 221 5.31 -14.80 -20.20
N THR A 222 6.05 -15.70 -19.56
CA THR A 222 5.97 -17.14 -19.76
C THR A 222 4.94 -17.81 -18.85
N GLU A 223 4.40 -17.07 -17.88
CA GLU A 223 3.45 -17.60 -16.90
C GLU A 223 2.00 -17.54 -17.39
N THR A 224 1.12 -18.17 -16.62
CA THR A 224 -0.33 -18.11 -16.79
C THR A 224 -0.94 -17.49 -15.55
N PHE A 225 -1.69 -16.41 -15.73
CA PHE A 225 -2.50 -15.85 -14.66
C PHE A 225 -3.69 -16.77 -14.40
N LYS A 226 -3.92 -17.12 -13.13
CA LYS A 226 -5.06 -17.93 -12.69
C LYS A 226 -5.91 -17.10 -11.74
N GLY A 227 -7.19 -16.91 -12.09
CA GLY A 227 -8.15 -16.16 -11.28
C GLY A 227 -9.29 -17.04 -10.82
N LYS A 228 -9.62 -16.99 -9.52
CA LYS A 228 -10.85 -17.59 -8.97
C LYS A 228 -11.82 -16.46 -8.64
N ALA A 229 -12.89 -16.36 -9.40
CA ALA A 229 -13.88 -15.31 -9.24
C ALA A 229 -14.86 -15.66 -8.11
N GLU A 230 -15.16 -14.67 -7.29
CA GLU A 230 -16.10 -14.75 -6.17
C GLU A 230 -17.04 -13.53 -6.20
N VAL A 231 -18.19 -13.66 -5.55
CA VAL A 231 -19.12 -12.55 -5.36
C VAL A 231 -19.53 -12.49 -3.90
N TYR A 232 -19.17 -11.40 -3.24
CA TYR A 232 -19.76 -11.00 -1.96
C TYR A 232 -21.14 -10.44 -2.26
N ASN A 233 -22.20 -11.04 -1.71
CA ASN A 233 -23.56 -10.53 -1.86
C ASN A 233 -24.26 -10.54 -0.50
N PHE A 234 -24.29 -9.39 0.15
CA PHE A 234 -25.08 -9.13 1.36
C PHE A 234 -26.12 -8.03 1.09
N SER A 235 -26.57 -7.94 -0.17
CA SER A 235 -27.77 -7.19 -0.53
C SER A 235 -29.03 -7.91 -0.01
N ASN A 236 -30.19 -7.32 -0.25
CA ASN A 236 -31.48 -7.87 0.18
C ASN A 236 -32.05 -8.96 -0.74
N SER A 237 -31.31 -9.43 -1.76
CA SER A 237 -31.81 -10.43 -2.70
C SER A 237 -30.70 -11.23 -3.40
N ALA A 238 -31.01 -12.47 -3.78
CA ALA A 238 -30.16 -13.27 -4.66
C ALA A 238 -30.08 -12.66 -6.08
N LEU A 239 -28.95 -12.86 -6.75
CA LEU A 239 -28.78 -12.51 -8.16
C LEU A 239 -29.13 -13.72 -9.04
N GLU A 240 -30.34 -13.74 -9.57
CA GLU A 240 -30.81 -14.83 -10.43
C GLU A 240 -30.14 -14.83 -11.81
N ASN A 241 -29.73 -16.01 -12.28
CA ASN A 241 -29.14 -16.21 -13.62
C ASN A 241 -28.03 -15.20 -13.96
N ALA A 242 -27.18 -14.90 -12.96
CA ALA A 242 -26.17 -13.86 -13.04
C ALA A 242 -25.18 -14.14 -14.19
N LYS A 243 -24.89 -13.09 -14.97
CA LYS A 243 -23.93 -13.13 -16.08
C LYS A 243 -22.57 -12.66 -15.57
N ILE A 244 -21.59 -13.56 -15.52
CA ILE A 244 -20.23 -13.22 -15.09
C ILE A 244 -19.30 -13.15 -16.30
N LYS A 245 -18.62 -12.00 -16.46
CA LYS A 245 -17.67 -11.74 -17.55
C LYS A 245 -16.34 -11.31 -16.97
N TRP A 246 -15.25 -11.71 -17.63
CA TRP A 246 -13.92 -11.22 -17.32
C TRP A 246 -13.22 -10.75 -18.60
N TRP A 247 -12.31 -9.80 -18.47
CA TRP A 247 -11.45 -9.37 -19.56
C TRP A 247 -10.15 -8.77 -19.04
N LEU A 248 -9.12 -8.79 -19.89
CA LEU A 248 -7.81 -8.21 -19.64
C LEU A 248 -7.63 -7.01 -20.56
N THR A 249 -7.23 -5.86 -20.03
CA THR A 249 -6.87 -4.68 -20.84
C THR A 249 -5.42 -4.29 -20.70
N ASP A 250 -4.84 -3.71 -21.74
CA ASP A 250 -3.60 -2.93 -21.63
C ASP A 250 -3.86 -1.53 -21.03
N THR A 251 -2.81 -0.72 -20.91
CA THR A 251 -2.90 0.66 -20.39
C THR A 251 -3.59 1.64 -21.33
N ALA A 252 -3.76 1.30 -22.61
CA ALA A 252 -4.55 2.07 -23.58
C ALA A 252 -6.04 1.70 -23.55
N GLY A 253 -6.42 0.69 -22.76
CA GLY A 253 -7.79 0.19 -22.65
C GLY A 253 -8.17 -0.84 -23.72
N ASN A 254 -7.22 -1.31 -24.53
CA ASN A 254 -7.49 -2.35 -25.52
C ASN A 254 -7.69 -3.70 -24.82
N VAL A 255 -8.74 -4.42 -25.22
CA VAL A 255 -9.00 -5.76 -24.68
C VAL A 255 -8.06 -6.78 -25.32
N LEU A 256 -7.16 -7.35 -24.52
CA LEU A 256 -6.20 -8.37 -24.95
C LEU A 256 -6.80 -9.77 -24.94
N LYS A 257 -7.61 -10.06 -23.91
CA LYS A 257 -8.27 -11.35 -23.68
C LYS A 257 -9.62 -11.12 -22.99
N LYS A 258 -10.58 -12.01 -23.20
CA LYS A 258 -11.89 -11.95 -22.54
C LYS A 258 -12.56 -13.32 -22.50
N GLY A 259 -13.49 -13.49 -21.58
CA GLY A 259 -14.32 -14.69 -21.48
C GLY A 259 -15.52 -14.48 -20.57
N THR A 260 -16.29 -15.56 -20.41
CA THR A 260 -17.49 -15.60 -19.56
C THR A 260 -17.45 -16.84 -18.70
N LEU A 261 -17.93 -16.75 -17.46
CA LEU A 261 -18.14 -17.92 -16.61
C LEU A 261 -19.58 -18.41 -16.74
N LYS A 262 -19.85 -19.62 -16.22
CA LYS A 262 -21.19 -20.22 -16.24
C LYS A 262 -22.17 -19.30 -15.51
N LYS A 263 -23.34 -19.07 -16.14
CA LYS A 263 -24.44 -18.37 -15.46
C LYS A 263 -24.92 -19.19 -14.27
N GLN A 264 -25.20 -18.52 -13.17
CA GLN A 264 -25.65 -19.16 -11.94
C GLN A 264 -26.43 -18.18 -11.08
N THR A 265 -27.25 -18.70 -10.17
CA THR A 265 -27.85 -17.90 -9.11
C THR A 265 -26.82 -17.70 -8.01
N ILE A 266 -26.65 -16.45 -7.58
CA ILE A 266 -25.75 -16.08 -6.48
C ILE A 266 -26.62 -15.69 -5.29
N ALA A 267 -26.63 -16.52 -4.24
CA ALA A 267 -27.39 -16.26 -3.02
C ALA A 267 -26.95 -14.92 -2.38
N ASN A 268 -27.86 -14.25 -1.68
CA ASN A 268 -27.49 -13.21 -0.73
C ASN A 268 -27.04 -13.84 0.61
N GLU A 269 -26.47 -13.02 1.48
CA GLU A 269 -25.91 -13.40 2.78
C GLU A 269 -24.72 -14.36 2.67
N ASN A 270 -23.98 -14.29 1.56
CA ASN A 270 -22.86 -15.19 1.31
C ASN A 270 -21.75 -14.59 0.44
N VAL A 271 -20.58 -15.22 0.49
CA VAL A 271 -19.47 -15.05 -0.45
C VAL A 271 -19.43 -16.29 -1.35
N SER A 272 -19.91 -16.16 -2.58
CA SER A 272 -20.09 -17.30 -3.47
C SER A 272 -18.94 -17.43 -4.47
N PRO A 273 -18.29 -18.60 -4.61
CA PRO A 273 -17.42 -18.86 -5.74
C PRO A 273 -18.26 -18.92 -7.03
N VAL A 274 -17.83 -18.22 -8.07
CA VAL A 274 -18.57 -18.11 -9.35
C VAL A 274 -17.80 -18.68 -10.55
N GLY A 275 -16.63 -19.27 -10.31
CA GLY A 275 -15.85 -20.02 -11.29
C GLY A 275 -14.42 -19.53 -11.41
N GLU A 276 -13.64 -20.19 -12.26
CA GLU A 276 -12.22 -19.92 -12.45
C GLU A 276 -11.91 -19.66 -13.92
N PHE A 277 -10.83 -18.93 -14.17
CA PHE A 277 -10.32 -18.70 -15.52
C PHE A 277 -8.80 -18.58 -15.53
N GLU A 278 -8.21 -18.88 -16.68
CA GLU A 278 -6.79 -18.80 -16.91
C GLU A 278 -6.49 -17.90 -18.11
N ILE A 279 -5.42 -17.11 -18.01
CA ILE A 279 -4.95 -16.22 -19.06
C ILE A 279 -3.46 -16.50 -19.27
N SER A 280 -3.12 -17.08 -20.42
CA SER A 280 -1.72 -17.16 -20.84
C SER A 280 -1.18 -15.75 -21.06
N LEU A 281 -0.08 -15.41 -20.38
CA LEU A 281 0.60 -14.12 -20.50
C LEU A 281 1.62 -14.11 -21.65
N LYS A 282 1.70 -15.22 -22.39
CA LYS A 282 2.57 -15.36 -23.56
C LYS A 282 2.28 -14.26 -24.57
N ASN A 283 3.37 -13.65 -25.07
CA ASN A 283 3.37 -12.54 -26.03
C ASN A 283 2.84 -11.20 -25.48
N ILE A 284 2.56 -11.08 -24.18
CA ILE A 284 2.36 -9.78 -23.54
C ILE A 284 3.76 -9.21 -23.25
N GLY A 285 4.08 -8.06 -23.85
CA GLY A 285 5.33 -7.34 -23.60
C GLY A 285 5.35 -6.67 -22.22
N THR A 286 6.47 -6.03 -21.86
CA THR A 286 6.63 -5.29 -20.59
C THR A 286 5.54 -4.24 -20.42
N GLN A 287 4.55 -4.50 -19.56
CA GLN A 287 3.49 -3.53 -19.28
C GLN A 287 2.69 -3.89 -18.03
N LYS A 288 1.93 -2.90 -17.56
CA LYS A 288 0.78 -3.10 -16.67
C LYS A 288 -0.42 -3.53 -17.50
N VAL A 289 -1.13 -4.56 -17.03
CA VAL A 289 -2.43 -4.97 -17.57
C VAL A 289 -3.45 -5.02 -16.44
N THR A 290 -4.71 -4.78 -16.77
CA THR A 290 -5.80 -4.77 -15.78
C THR A 290 -6.73 -5.95 -16.02
N VAL A 291 -6.91 -6.80 -15.02
CA VAL A 291 -7.91 -7.86 -15.00
C VAL A 291 -9.22 -7.28 -14.48
N HIS A 292 -10.28 -7.40 -15.26
CA HIS A 292 -11.61 -6.92 -14.91
C HIS A 292 -12.57 -8.08 -14.71
N LEU A 293 -13.48 -7.93 -13.75
CA LEU A 293 -14.59 -8.83 -13.49
C LEU A 293 -15.87 -8.03 -13.43
N ALA A 294 -16.92 -8.51 -14.11
CA ALA A 294 -18.25 -7.92 -14.02
C ALA A 294 -19.33 -8.97 -13.80
N VAL A 295 -20.28 -8.64 -12.94
CA VAL A 295 -21.53 -9.39 -12.71
C VAL A 295 -22.69 -8.53 -13.19
N ASN A 296 -23.47 -9.05 -14.13
CA ASN A 296 -24.60 -8.36 -14.76
C ASN A 296 -24.26 -6.98 -15.36
N ASP A 297 -23.00 -6.78 -15.76
CA ASP A 297 -22.46 -5.54 -16.33
C ASP A 297 -22.49 -4.30 -15.42
N SER A 298 -23.12 -4.35 -14.24
CA SER A 298 -23.24 -3.23 -13.30
C SER A 298 -22.32 -3.34 -12.09
N ILE A 299 -22.12 -4.55 -11.56
CA ILE A 299 -21.17 -4.81 -10.46
C ILE A 299 -19.83 -5.08 -11.10
N LYS A 300 -18.88 -4.15 -10.95
CA LYS A 300 -17.57 -4.22 -11.57
C LYS A 300 -16.48 -4.09 -10.53
N ASN A 301 -15.39 -4.81 -10.76
CA ASN A 301 -14.16 -4.61 -10.02
C ASN A 301 -12.96 -4.97 -10.92
N SER A 302 -11.79 -4.48 -10.56
CA SER A 302 -10.57 -4.62 -11.36
C SER A 302 -9.31 -4.73 -10.51
N TRP A 303 -8.30 -5.43 -11.03
CA TRP A 303 -6.99 -5.62 -10.40
C TRP A 303 -5.89 -5.42 -11.44
N ASP A 304 -4.93 -4.57 -11.12
CA ASP A 304 -3.74 -4.38 -11.94
C ASP A 304 -2.71 -5.47 -11.65
N ILE A 305 -2.11 -6.02 -12.71
CA ILE A 305 -0.96 -6.92 -12.65
C ILE A 305 0.11 -6.44 -13.64
N TRP A 306 1.35 -6.84 -13.40
CA TRP A 306 2.49 -6.47 -14.23
C TRP A 306 3.09 -7.70 -14.88
N VAL A 307 3.35 -7.58 -16.17
CA VAL A 307 3.90 -8.65 -16.98
C VAL A 307 5.26 -8.20 -17.52
N TYR A 308 6.27 -9.03 -17.30
CA TYR A 308 7.66 -8.75 -17.65
C TYR A 308 8.26 -9.90 -18.46
N PRO A 309 9.08 -9.66 -19.49
CA PRO A 309 9.94 -10.69 -20.04
C PRO A 309 10.95 -11.15 -18.98
N LYS A 310 11.39 -12.40 -19.11
CA LYS A 310 12.52 -12.90 -18.31
C LYS A 310 13.82 -12.33 -18.87
N HIS A 311 14.64 -11.75 -18.01
CA HIS A 311 15.96 -11.24 -18.39
C HIS A 311 17.05 -12.10 -17.78
N GLN A 312 18.13 -12.31 -18.53
CA GLN A 312 19.33 -13.01 -18.07
C GLN A 312 20.55 -12.14 -18.33
N HIS A 313 21.63 -12.38 -17.59
CA HIS A 313 22.91 -11.67 -17.76
C HIS A 313 22.77 -10.14 -17.71
N LEU A 314 22.00 -9.65 -16.74
CA LEU A 314 21.86 -8.21 -16.47
C LEU A 314 23.17 -7.63 -15.91
N MET A 315 23.34 -6.31 -16.03
CA MET A 315 24.40 -5.54 -15.36
C MET A 315 25.82 -6.07 -15.62
N GLN A 316 26.11 -6.38 -16.89
CA GLN A 316 27.44 -6.83 -17.30
C GLN A 316 28.36 -5.62 -17.54
N SER A 317 29.48 -5.59 -16.81
CA SER A 317 30.49 -4.54 -16.96
C SER A 317 31.10 -4.52 -18.35
N THR A 318 31.39 -3.31 -18.83
CA THR A 318 32.03 -3.03 -20.12
C THR A 318 33.25 -2.13 -19.91
N ALA A 319 33.94 -1.76 -20.98
CA ALA A 319 35.05 -0.80 -20.89
C ALA A 319 34.64 0.60 -20.36
N ASN A 320 33.37 0.97 -20.52
CA ASN A 320 32.83 2.31 -20.20
C ASN A 320 31.87 2.33 -19.00
N VAL A 321 31.35 1.17 -18.60
CA VAL A 321 30.35 1.04 -17.51
C VAL A 321 30.82 -0.05 -16.56
N LEU A 322 31.07 0.30 -15.31
CA LEU A 322 31.34 -0.64 -14.22
C LEU A 322 30.06 -0.86 -13.42
N TYR A 323 29.65 -2.12 -13.30
CA TYR A 323 28.66 -2.58 -12.34
C TYR A 323 29.41 -3.18 -11.13
N THR A 324 29.14 -2.67 -9.92
CA THR A 324 29.80 -3.10 -8.69
C THR A 324 28.89 -2.95 -7.47
N ASP A 325 29.03 -3.83 -6.49
CA ASP A 325 28.38 -3.75 -5.18
C ASP A 325 29.28 -3.11 -4.10
N VAL A 326 30.53 -2.80 -4.43
CA VAL A 326 31.50 -2.16 -3.53
C VAL A 326 32.04 -0.86 -4.12
N TYR A 327 32.34 0.10 -3.24
CA TYR A 327 32.95 1.37 -3.60
C TYR A 327 34.46 1.36 -3.26
N ASP A 328 35.24 0.68 -4.09
CA ASP A 328 36.67 0.44 -3.92
C ASP A 328 37.55 1.29 -4.87
N ASP A 329 38.86 1.03 -4.88
CA ASP A 329 39.81 1.72 -5.77
C ASP A 329 39.56 1.46 -7.26
N VAL A 330 38.83 0.41 -7.64
CA VAL A 330 38.42 0.19 -9.02
C VAL A 330 37.31 1.16 -9.38
N ALA A 331 36.27 1.27 -8.55
CA ALA A 331 35.18 2.22 -8.74
C ALA A 331 35.68 3.66 -8.81
N LYS A 332 36.57 4.05 -7.89
CA LYS A 332 37.19 5.39 -7.85
C LYS A 332 37.96 5.72 -9.13
N ARG A 333 38.76 4.77 -9.63
CA ARG A 333 39.53 4.96 -10.87
C ARG A 333 38.63 5.08 -12.10
N GLN A 334 37.54 4.33 -12.19
CA GLN A 334 36.59 4.45 -13.30
C GLN A 334 35.95 5.85 -13.33
N LEU A 335 35.49 6.35 -12.18
CA LEU A 335 34.92 7.69 -12.07
C LEU A 335 35.94 8.76 -12.45
N ALA A 336 37.17 8.68 -11.93
CA ALA A 336 38.26 9.62 -12.25
C ALA A 336 38.63 9.65 -13.75
N GLN A 337 38.37 8.58 -14.49
CA GLN A 337 38.56 8.50 -15.95
C GLN A 337 37.37 9.05 -16.74
N GLY A 338 36.35 9.62 -16.08
CA GLY A 338 35.14 10.13 -16.73
C GLY A 338 34.12 9.06 -17.12
N LYS A 339 34.29 7.82 -16.63
CA LYS A 339 33.43 6.68 -16.99
C LYS A 339 32.23 6.55 -16.07
N THR A 340 31.36 5.59 -16.38
CA THR A 340 30.14 5.32 -15.62
C THR A 340 30.38 4.23 -14.57
N VAL A 341 29.88 4.45 -13.35
CA VAL A 341 29.76 3.44 -12.30
C VAL A 341 28.29 3.30 -11.90
N VAL A 342 27.80 2.07 -11.87
CA VAL A 342 26.54 1.68 -11.24
C VAL A 342 26.89 0.93 -9.96
N LEU A 343 26.67 1.59 -8.84
CA LEU A 343 26.94 1.09 -7.49
C LEU A 343 25.64 0.54 -6.90
N TYR A 344 25.53 -0.77 -6.74
CA TYR A 344 24.37 -1.45 -6.14
C TYR A 344 24.78 -2.23 -4.89
N PRO A 345 25.07 -1.52 -3.79
CA PRO A 345 25.50 -2.17 -2.56
C PRO A 345 24.37 -3.04 -2.03
N SER A 346 24.71 -4.24 -1.54
CA SER A 346 23.74 -5.10 -0.86
C SER A 346 23.11 -4.34 0.32
N PRO A 347 21.80 -4.54 0.62
CA PRO A 347 21.12 -3.77 1.67
C PRO A 347 21.76 -3.83 3.07
N ASP A 348 22.46 -4.91 3.39
CA ASP A 348 23.22 -5.11 4.64
C ASP A 348 24.52 -4.30 4.70
N GLN A 349 25.03 -3.86 3.54
CA GLN A 349 26.22 -3.00 3.41
C GLN A 349 25.87 -1.51 3.37
N VAL A 350 24.59 -1.16 3.58
CA VAL A 350 24.09 0.21 3.56
C VAL A 350 23.52 0.60 4.93
N LYS A 351 24.07 1.67 5.49
CA LYS A 351 23.54 2.36 6.67
C LYS A 351 22.25 3.09 6.32
N GLY A 352 21.31 3.08 7.25
CA GLY A 352 20.04 3.77 7.12
C GLY A 352 18.87 2.88 7.53
N ARG A 353 17.70 3.14 6.96
CA ARG A 353 16.44 2.52 7.42
C ARG A 353 16.06 1.31 6.59
N LYS A 354 15.29 0.40 7.18
CA LYS A 354 14.64 -0.68 6.44
C LYS A 354 13.65 -0.05 5.44
N SER A 355 13.70 -0.47 4.18
CA SER A 355 12.68 -0.11 3.20
C SER A 355 11.45 -1.02 3.37
N LEU A 356 10.26 -0.44 3.18
CA LEU A 356 8.99 -1.14 3.26
C LEU A 356 8.05 -0.63 2.17
N PHE A 357 7.14 -1.51 1.73
CA PHE A 357 6.10 -1.14 0.77
C PHE A 357 5.02 -0.24 1.40
N HIS A 358 4.62 -0.56 2.63
CA HIS A 358 3.48 0.05 3.31
C HIS A 358 3.77 1.47 3.81
N ASN A 359 2.72 2.29 3.86
CA ASN A 359 2.75 3.53 4.63
C ASN A 359 2.81 3.22 6.14
N HIS A 360 3.28 4.19 6.92
CA HIS A 360 3.36 4.08 8.38
C HIS A 360 1.98 3.86 9.04
N PHE A 361 1.98 3.19 10.18
CA PHE A 361 0.80 2.82 10.96
C PHE A 361 0.25 3.99 11.79
N TRP A 362 -1.03 4.33 11.58
CA TRP A 362 -1.83 5.29 12.35
C TRP A 362 -1.30 6.73 12.40
N ASN A 363 -0.22 6.96 13.14
CA ASN A 363 0.61 8.16 13.07
C ASN A 363 2.00 7.94 13.69
N PRO A 364 3.07 8.52 13.12
CA PRO A 364 4.45 8.37 13.60
C PRO A 364 4.73 9.04 14.96
N ILE A 365 3.92 10.01 15.39
CA ILE A 365 4.16 10.75 16.65
C ILE A 365 3.78 9.88 17.86
N MET A 366 2.61 9.24 17.81
CA MET A 366 2.13 8.32 18.84
C MET A 366 2.79 6.95 18.72
N PHE A 367 2.93 6.46 17.49
CA PHE A 367 3.55 5.16 17.19
C PHE A 367 4.88 5.38 16.47
N ALA A 368 5.90 5.85 17.20
CA ALA A 368 7.25 6.08 16.70
C ALA A 368 8.02 4.77 16.40
N TRP A 369 7.42 3.95 15.53
CA TRP A 369 7.93 2.65 15.12
C TRP A 369 8.75 2.80 13.85
N ALA A 370 9.98 2.28 13.89
CA ALA A 370 10.82 2.17 12.71
C ALA A 370 10.07 1.40 11.58
N PRO A 371 10.24 1.80 10.31
CA PRO A 371 11.20 2.79 9.81
C PRO A 371 10.68 4.23 9.74
N MET A 372 9.46 4.52 10.21
CA MET A 372 8.83 5.85 10.15
C MET A 372 8.75 6.44 8.73
N THR A 373 8.36 5.63 7.74
CA THR A 373 8.25 6.04 6.33
C THR A 373 6.80 6.01 5.83
N ILE A 374 6.42 6.94 4.97
CA ILE A 374 5.06 7.12 4.47
C ILE A 374 5.04 6.98 2.93
N GLY A 375 5.42 5.80 2.45
CA GLY A 375 5.39 5.47 1.03
C GLY A 375 6.55 6.08 0.25
N ASN A 376 6.40 6.18 -1.07
CA ASN A 376 7.46 6.62 -1.97
C ASN A 376 6.92 7.55 -3.06
N LEU A 377 7.65 8.65 -3.30
CA LEU A 377 7.54 9.43 -4.51
C LEU A 377 8.49 8.86 -5.57
N VAL A 378 7.92 8.35 -6.65
CA VAL A 378 8.69 7.81 -7.78
C VAL A 378 8.74 8.85 -8.89
N HIS A 379 9.95 9.24 -9.31
CA HIS A 379 10.15 10.18 -10.40
C HIS A 379 10.01 9.50 -11.76
N HIS A 380 8.86 8.85 -11.99
CA HIS A 380 8.55 7.95 -13.10
C HIS A 380 8.75 8.51 -14.50
N LYS A 381 8.83 9.83 -14.65
CA LYS A 381 9.11 10.50 -15.94
C LYS A 381 10.61 10.50 -16.30
N GLN A 382 11.49 10.16 -15.37
CA GLN A 382 12.92 10.05 -15.64
C GLN A 382 13.20 8.92 -16.63
N ALA A 383 14.19 9.14 -17.50
CA ALA A 383 14.50 8.23 -18.60
C ALA A 383 14.89 6.82 -18.14
N MET A 384 15.35 6.67 -16.89
CA MET A 384 15.68 5.37 -16.31
C MET A 384 14.50 4.43 -16.13
N PHE A 385 13.27 4.95 -16.08
CA PHE A 385 12.04 4.14 -15.98
C PHE A 385 11.41 3.85 -17.34
N LYS A 386 12.06 4.23 -18.45
CA LYS A 386 11.52 4.05 -19.81
C LYS A 386 11.08 2.60 -20.07
N ASP A 387 11.88 1.63 -19.64
CA ASP A 387 11.59 0.21 -19.82
C ASP A 387 11.02 -0.43 -18.54
N PHE A 388 10.69 0.36 -17.51
CA PHE A 388 10.01 -0.07 -16.29
C PHE A 388 8.76 0.81 -16.07
N LEU A 389 7.65 0.42 -16.70
CA LEU A 389 6.41 1.19 -16.66
C LEU A 389 5.90 1.36 -15.22
N THR A 390 5.88 2.62 -14.76
CA THR A 390 5.50 2.98 -13.40
C THR A 390 4.82 4.35 -13.35
N SER A 391 4.33 4.73 -12.16
CA SER A 391 3.62 5.99 -11.89
C SER A 391 4.35 6.79 -10.83
N TYR A 392 3.82 7.96 -10.45
CA TYR A 392 4.37 8.83 -9.40
C TYR A 392 4.36 8.21 -7.99
N HIS A 393 3.66 7.09 -7.82
CA HIS A 393 3.53 6.36 -6.56
C HIS A 393 3.83 4.87 -6.78
N THR A 394 3.95 4.15 -5.67
CA THR A 394 4.14 2.70 -5.66
C THR A 394 2.81 1.95 -5.78
N ASP A 395 2.88 0.78 -6.42
CA ASP A 395 1.82 -0.19 -6.61
C ASP A 395 2.45 -1.59 -6.55
N TRP A 396 1.71 -2.69 -6.67
CA TRP A 396 2.17 -4.03 -6.29
C TRP A 396 3.46 -4.51 -6.97
N GLN A 397 3.84 -3.98 -8.14
CA GLN A 397 5.14 -4.27 -8.77
C GLN A 397 6.34 -3.78 -7.95
N TRP A 398 6.14 -2.80 -7.08
CA TRP A 398 7.18 -2.31 -6.18
C TRP A 398 7.35 -3.18 -4.93
N TRP A 399 6.46 -4.15 -4.70
CA TRP A 399 6.47 -4.97 -3.49
C TRP A 399 7.82 -5.67 -3.28
N ASP A 400 8.33 -6.38 -4.27
CA ASP A 400 9.59 -7.11 -4.12
C ASP A 400 10.77 -6.14 -4.10
N ILE A 401 10.77 -5.09 -4.91
CA ILE A 401 11.84 -4.08 -4.96
C ILE A 401 12.01 -3.43 -3.58
N LEU A 402 10.92 -2.90 -3.01
CA LEU A 402 10.99 -2.15 -1.76
C LEU A 402 11.28 -3.03 -0.55
N ASN A 403 10.76 -4.25 -0.50
CA ASN A 403 11.03 -5.16 0.62
C ASN A 403 12.44 -5.77 0.60
N HIS A 404 13.19 -5.60 -0.50
CA HIS A 404 14.58 -6.04 -0.65
C HIS A 404 15.56 -4.86 -0.81
N ALA A 405 15.13 -3.64 -0.49
CA ALA A 405 15.93 -2.44 -0.57
C ALA A 405 16.37 -1.92 0.81
N LYS A 406 17.33 -1.00 0.81
CA LYS A 406 17.68 -0.17 1.97
C LYS A 406 17.43 1.30 1.65
N VAL A 407 16.93 2.03 2.65
CA VAL A 407 16.75 3.47 2.56
C VAL A 407 18.03 4.18 2.98
N ILE A 408 18.61 4.94 2.05
CA ILE A 408 19.73 5.84 2.29
C ILE A 408 19.20 7.13 2.91
N GLU A 409 19.81 7.53 4.02
CA GLU A 409 19.58 8.82 4.67
C GLU A 409 20.46 9.88 3.99
N MET A 410 19.84 10.92 3.42
CA MET A 410 20.50 11.84 2.48
C MET A 410 20.62 13.27 2.99
N GLN A 411 20.75 13.47 4.30
CA GLN A 411 20.85 14.79 4.93
C GLN A 411 22.18 15.49 4.59
N HIS A 412 23.22 14.71 4.27
CA HIS A 412 24.52 15.21 3.82
C HIS A 412 24.64 15.28 2.29
N ALA A 413 23.57 14.98 1.55
CA ALA A 413 23.55 15.13 0.11
C ALA A 413 23.38 16.61 -0.30
N PRO A 414 23.87 17.02 -1.48
CA PRO A 414 23.51 18.30 -2.07
C PRO A 414 21.99 18.50 -2.10
N GLN A 415 21.53 19.72 -1.82
CA GLN A 415 20.09 20.02 -1.76
C GLN A 415 19.37 19.69 -3.07
N GLN A 416 20.03 19.91 -4.21
CA GLN A 416 19.51 19.66 -5.55
C GLN A 416 19.46 18.17 -5.91
N LEU A 417 20.18 17.30 -5.18
CA LEU A 417 20.15 15.86 -5.43
C LEU A 417 18.78 15.32 -4.99
N ARG A 418 18.01 14.82 -5.96
CA ARG A 418 16.72 14.16 -5.73
C ARG A 418 16.85 12.67 -6.06
N PRO A 419 16.46 11.77 -5.15
CA PRO A 419 16.39 10.34 -5.46
C PRO A 419 15.33 10.08 -6.52
N PHE A 420 15.54 9.10 -7.39
CA PHE A 420 14.53 8.71 -8.38
C PHE A 420 13.49 7.73 -7.80
N ILE A 421 13.87 6.98 -6.76
CA ILE A 421 12.96 6.30 -5.81
C ILE A 421 13.15 7.01 -4.47
N GLN A 422 12.28 7.99 -4.19
CA GLN A 422 12.37 8.82 -3.01
C GLN A 422 11.39 8.30 -1.96
N VAL A 423 11.94 7.81 -0.85
CA VAL A 423 11.14 7.39 0.30
C VAL A 423 10.65 8.66 1.00
N ILE A 424 9.37 8.69 1.36
CA ILE A 424 8.78 9.82 2.09
C ILE A 424 9.00 9.56 3.57
N ASP A 425 9.67 10.48 4.26
CA ASP A 425 9.83 10.40 5.72
C ASP A 425 8.53 10.79 6.42
N SER A 426 8.41 10.37 7.68
CA SER A 426 7.47 10.91 8.64
C SER A 426 7.50 12.45 8.67
N TYR A 427 6.32 13.07 8.75
CA TYR A 427 6.15 14.52 8.63
C TYR A 427 6.64 15.31 9.84
N ASP A 428 6.91 14.65 10.97
CA ASP A 428 7.56 15.19 12.15
C ASP A 428 9.10 15.19 12.07
N ASN A 429 9.68 14.63 11.00
CA ASN A 429 11.13 14.65 10.74
C ASN A 429 11.49 15.20 9.35
N ASN A 430 10.74 14.82 8.31
CA ASN A 430 10.86 15.29 6.94
C ASN A 430 12.26 15.19 6.33
N GLN A 431 13.06 14.19 6.69
CA GLN A 431 14.39 14.06 6.13
C GLN A 431 14.34 13.59 4.68
N LYS A 432 15.35 13.98 3.90
CA LYS A 432 15.51 13.47 2.54
C LYS A 432 15.98 12.02 2.60
N LEU A 433 15.17 11.11 2.06
CA LEU A 433 15.42 9.67 2.03
C LEU A 433 15.32 9.15 0.60
N GLY A 434 16.13 8.15 0.25
CA GLY A 434 16.10 7.56 -1.09
C GLY A 434 16.64 6.14 -1.15
N ILE A 435 16.17 5.36 -2.11
CA ILE A 435 16.72 4.01 -2.39
C ILE A 435 17.73 4.08 -3.55
N GLY A 436 17.50 4.99 -4.50
CA GLY A 436 18.43 5.19 -5.61
C GLY A 436 18.41 6.61 -6.13
N PHE A 437 19.57 7.05 -6.61
CA PHE A 437 19.83 8.38 -7.17
C PHE A 437 20.93 8.31 -8.23
N GLU A 438 21.05 9.38 -9.03
CA GLU A 438 22.16 9.55 -9.98
C GLU A 438 22.91 10.86 -9.71
N ALA A 439 24.21 10.87 -9.97
CA ALA A 439 25.08 12.02 -9.71
C ALA A 439 26.32 12.04 -10.61
N LYS A 440 26.98 13.20 -10.69
CA LYS A 440 28.35 13.33 -11.21
C LYS A 440 29.33 13.13 -10.05
N MET A 441 30.45 12.47 -10.33
CA MET A 441 31.49 12.28 -9.33
C MET A 441 32.86 12.13 -9.99
N ASN A 442 33.85 12.92 -9.56
CA ASN A 442 35.24 12.87 -10.04
C ASN A 442 35.38 12.91 -11.57
N GLY A 443 34.50 13.64 -12.27
CA GLY A 443 34.47 13.72 -13.74
C GLY A 443 33.67 12.63 -14.42
N GLY A 444 33.33 11.54 -13.71
CA GLY A 444 32.48 10.45 -14.19
C GLY A 444 31.01 10.58 -13.81
N LYS A 445 30.24 9.53 -14.14
CA LYS A 445 28.80 9.43 -13.87
C LYS A 445 28.52 8.27 -12.92
N LEU A 446 27.71 8.52 -11.89
CA LEU A 446 27.37 7.56 -10.86
C LEU A 446 25.86 7.33 -10.82
N LEU A 447 25.44 6.07 -10.79
CA LEU A 447 24.10 5.68 -10.38
C LEU A 447 24.22 4.79 -9.14
N VAL A 448 23.44 5.09 -8.10
CA VAL A 448 23.39 4.30 -6.86
C VAL A 448 22.02 3.65 -6.73
N LEU A 449 21.99 2.37 -6.36
CA LEU A 449 20.76 1.63 -6.08
C LEU A 449 20.97 0.67 -4.89
N ALA A 450 20.49 1.02 -3.71
CA ALA A 450 20.59 0.18 -2.51
C ALA A 450 19.52 -0.92 -2.52
N LEU A 451 19.75 -1.96 -3.33
CA LEU A 451 18.81 -3.04 -3.60
C LEU A 451 19.54 -4.38 -3.63
N ASP A 452 18.94 -5.42 -3.07
CA ASP A 452 19.41 -6.78 -3.29
C ASP A 452 19.14 -7.19 -4.74
N THR A 453 20.21 -7.37 -5.51
CA THR A 453 20.18 -7.77 -6.92
C THR A 453 20.62 -9.22 -7.16
N LYS A 454 20.76 -10.02 -6.10
CA LYS A 454 21.34 -11.37 -6.18
C LYS A 454 20.36 -12.45 -5.73
N ASN A 455 19.66 -12.25 -4.61
CA ASN A 455 18.84 -13.30 -4.03
C ASN A 455 17.49 -13.46 -4.74
N ASP A 456 17.13 -14.74 -4.96
CA ASP A 456 15.84 -15.19 -5.51
C ASP A 456 15.40 -14.46 -6.80
N MET A 457 16.37 -14.07 -7.63
CA MET A 457 16.10 -13.27 -8.82
C MET A 457 15.16 -13.97 -9.81
N ASP A 458 15.15 -15.30 -9.85
CA ASP A 458 14.25 -16.10 -10.69
C ASP A 458 12.76 -15.95 -10.34
N ASN A 459 12.42 -15.40 -9.17
CA ASN A 459 11.05 -15.14 -8.74
C ASN A 459 10.73 -13.63 -8.60
N ARG A 460 11.64 -12.75 -9.03
CA ARG A 460 11.54 -11.29 -8.87
C ARG A 460 11.44 -10.57 -10.23
N PRO A 461 10.33 -10.73 -10.96
CA PRO A 461 10.19 -10.21 -12.32
C PRO A 461 10.24 -8.67 -12.37
N ALA A 462 9.70 -7.96 -11.38
CA ALA A 462 9.76 -6.50 -11.36
C ALA A 462 11.17 -5.98 -11.06
N THR A 463 11.91 -6.58 -10.11
CA THR A 463 13.33 -6.27 -9.92
C THR A 463 14.14 -6.52 -11.19
N GLN A 464 13.97 -7.68 -11.86
CA GLN A 464 14.68 -7.93 -13.13
C GLN A 464 14.40 -6.85 -14.17
N GLN A 465 13.14 -6.43 -14.32
CA GLN A 465 12.80 -5.39 -15.28
C GLN A 465 13.36 -4.01 -14.89
N LEU A 466 13.37 -3.66 -13.60
CA LEU A 466 13.98 -2.42 -13.13
C LEU A 466 15.48 -2.40 -13.48
N LEU A 467 16.19 -3.49 -13.20
CA LEU A 467 17.62 -3.62 -13.52
C LEU A 467 17.88 -3.60 -15.03
N TYR A 468 17.00 -4.18 -15.85
CA TYR A 468 17.06 -4.07 -17.31
C TYR A 468 16.90 -2.61 -17.77
N SER A 469 15.93 -1.89 -17.21
CA SER A 469 15.69 -0.48 -17.54
C SER A 469 16.89 0.40 -17.15
N ILE A 470 17.50 0.13 -15.99
CA ILE A 470 18.73 0.80 -15.55
C ILE A 470 19.89 0.48 -16.50
N ASP A 471 20.08 -0.79 -16.88
CA ASP A 471 21.16 -1.21 -17.78
C ASP A 471 21.09 -0.50 -19.14
N ASN A 472 19.89 -0.43 -19.73
CA ASN A 472 19.66 0.31 -20.97
C ASN A 472 19.90 1.81 -20.80
N TYR A 473 19.49 2.37 -19.66
CA TYR A 473 19.60 3.79 -19.39
C TYR A 473 21.05 4.24 -19.27
N VAL A 474 21.86 3.58 -18.43
CA VAL A 474 23.25 3.97 -18.15
C VAL A 474 24.19 3.78 -19.35
N LYS A 475 23.79 2.92 -20.29
CA LYS A 475 24.47 2.71 -21.59
C LYS A 475 24.03 3.69 -22.68
N SER A 476 23.09 4.60 -22.39
CA SER A 476 22.56 5.56 -23.34
C SER A 476 23.04 6.98 -23.07
N GLU A 477 22.96 7.84 -24.07
CA GLU A 477 23.22 9.29 -23.94
C GLU A 477 22.24 10.00 -23.00
N LYS A 478 21.10 9.37 -22.70
CA LYS A 478 20.12 9.94 -21.76
C LYS A 478 20.63 9.91 -20.32
N PHE A 479 21.58 9.04 -19.99
CA PHE A 479 22.22 9.05 -18.68
C PHE A 479 23.18 10.23 -18.58
N SER A 480 22.64 11.34 -18.07
CA SER A 480 23.32 12.62 -17.98
C SER A 480 23.01 13.23 -16.60
N PRO A 481 23.57 12.66 -15.52
CA PRO A 481 23.34 13.19 -14.18
C PRO A 481 23.87 14.62 -14.10
N GLN A 482 23.17 15.50 -13.37
CA GLN A 482 23.51 16.93 -13.32
C GLN A 482 24.19 17.35 -12.02
N VAL A 483 23.82 16.73 -10.90
CA VAL A 483 24.26 17.13 -9.56
C VAL A 483 25.57 16.44 -9.23
N ALA A 484 26.58 17.19 -8.81
CA ALA A 484 27.85 16.63 -8.34
C ALA A 484 27.74 16.21 -6.88
N VAL A 485 28.38 15.09 -6.52
CA VAL A 485 28.48 14.60 -5.13
C VAL A 485 29.94 14.34 -4.75
N GLU A 486 30.25 14.54 -3.47
CA GLU A 486 31.57 14.29 -2.90
C GLU A 486 31.71 12.83 -2.44
N GLU A 487 32.95 12.34 -2.40
CA GLU A 487 33.24 10.97 -1.95
C GLU A 487 32.81 10.70 -0.51
N THR A 488 32.92 11.72 0.34
CA THR A 488 32.49 11.64 1.75
C THR A 488 31.00 11.33 1.88
N PHE A 489 30.16 11.77 0.94
CA PHE A 489 28.73 11.43 0.96
C PHE A 489 28.51 9.95 0.63
N ILE A 490 29.20 9.41 -0.38
CA ILE A 490 29.10 7.99 -0.74
C ILE A 490 29.55 7.11 0.43
N GLN A 491 30.68 7.45 1.04
CA GLN A 491 31.20 6.73 2.20
C GLN A 491 30.31 6.85 3.45
N SER A 492 29.50 7.92 3.58
CA SER A 492 28.68 8.14 4.78
C SER A 492 27.59 7.09 4.97
N PHE A 493 27.09 6.48 3.89
CA PHE A 493 26.00 5.50 3.94
C PHE A 493 26.45 4.06 3.67
N LEU A 494 27.73 3.81 3.41
CA LEU A 494 28.28 2.46 3.26
C LEU A 494 28.81 1.96 4.61
N GLU A 495 28.64 0.66 4.87
CA GLU A 495 29.34 -0.01 5.97
C GLU A 495 30.85 -0.03 5.71
N LYS A 496 31.63 -0.07 6.79
CA LYS A 496 33.10 0.03 6.73
C LYS A 496 33.77 -1.32 6.50
#